data_AF-A0A652KFI3-F1
#
_entry.id   AF-A0A652KFI3-F1
#
_cell.length_a   1.000
_cell.length_b   1.000
_cell.length_c   1.000
_cell.angle_alpha   90.00
_cell.angle_beta   90.00
_cell.angle_gamma   90.00
#
_symmetry.space_group_name_H-M   'P 1'
#
loop_
_entity.id
_entity.type
_entity.pdbx_description
1 polymer ?
#
loop_
_entity_poly.entity_id
_entity_poly.type
_entity_poly.pdbx_seq_one_letter_code
_entity_poly.pdbx_strand_id
1 'polypeptide(L)'
;MPTRFHLAGETLSRLGVLEWFKLSAGPHPDHGRLHVPYAGWRFARPGPEKLRTVEEAVRTTPTQVDWRVEASRRNWLLAPARILGDGPNPAASPAFDERVAEAARDQEFCARALEDLDGIMRTLGELAAARESSHRD
;
A
#
# COMPACT_ATOMS: atom_id res chain seq x y z
N MET A 1 -11.20 14.59 11.04
CA MET A 1 -10.83 13.95 9.76
C MET A 1 -10.41 12.52 10.04
N PRO A 2 -10.82 11.53 9.22
CA PRO A 2 -10.35 10.16 9.40
C PRO A 2 -8.84 10.09 9.19
N THR A 3 -8.16 9.27 10.00
CA THR A 3 -6.73 9.02 9.85
C THR A 3 -6.47 8.23 8.58
N ARG A 4 -5.26 8.35 8.01
CA ARG A 4 -4.85 7.55 6.84
C ARG A 4 -5.04 6.05 7.06
N PHE A 5 -4.80 5.59 8.29
CA PHE A 5 -5.06 4.20 8.69
C PHE A 5 -6.52 3.80 8.47
N HIS A 6 -7.47 4.61 8.94
CA HIS A 6 -8.89 4.32 8.74
C HIS A 6 -9.29 4.36 7.27
N LEU A 7 -8.82 5.34 6.50
CA LEU A 7 -9.12 5.44 5.07
C LEU A 7 -8.61 4.24 4.29
N ALA A 8 -7.34 3.86 4.48
CA ALA A 8 -6.76 2.71 3.81
C ALA A 8 -7.45 1.39 4.22
N GLY A 9 -7.77 1.23 5.51
CA GLY A 9 -8.50 0.06 6.01
C GLY A 9 -9.91 -0.05 5.43
N GLU A 10 -10.64 1.07 5.35
CA GLU A 10 -11.98 1.12 4.76
C GLU A 10 -11.93 0.81 3.26
N THR A 11 -11.04 1.46 2.52
CA THR A 11 -10.83 1.22 1.09
C THR A 11 -10.55 -0.26 0.80
N LEU A 12 -9.63 -0.87 1.55
CA LEU A 12 -9.29 -2.27 1.38
C LEU A 12 -10.45 -3.20 1.77
N SER A 13 -11.23 -2.84 2.79
CA SER A 13 -12.39 -3.63 3.24
C SER A 13 -13.51 -3.71 2.20
N ARG A 14 -13.61 -2.73 1.29
CA ARG A 14 -14.55 -2.76 0.15
C ARG A 14 -14.24 -3.89 -0.83
N LEU A 15 -12.96 -4.26 -0.97
CA LEU A 15 -12.53 -5.40 -1.79
C LEU A 15 -12.77 -6.76 -1.11
N GLY A 16 -13.02 -6.76 0.20
CA GLY A 16 -13.40 -7.95 0.95
C GLY A 16 -12.89 -7.95 2.39
N VAL A 17 -13.29 -8.98 3.14
CA VAL A 17 -12.98 -9.12 4.57
C VAL A 17 -11.46 -9.15 4.81
N LEU A 18 -10.98 -8.18 5.58
CA LEU A 18 -9.61 -8.11 6.08
C LEU A 18 -9.48 -8.94 7.36
N GLU A 19 -8.51 -9.85 7.40
CA GLU A 19 -8.12 -10.56 8.63
C GLU A 19 -6.96 -9.88 9.36
N TRP A 20 -6.19 -9.08 8.64
CA TRP A 20 -5.03 -8.38 9.17
C TRP A 20 -4.75 -7.15 8.31
N PHE A 21 -4.35 -6.06 8.95
CA PHE A 21 -3.98 -4.82 8.29
C PHE A 21 -2.92 -4.07 9.10
N LYS A 22 -1.93 -3.50 8.41
CA LYS A 22 -0.89 -2.63 8.94
C LYS A 22 -0.66 -1.48 7.97
N LEU A 23 -0.50 -0.29 8.51
CA LEU A 23 -0.05 0.89 7.76
C LEU A 23 1.19 1.47 8.44
N SER A 24 2.26 1.62 7.68
CA SER A 24 3.31 2.57 7.99
C SER A 24 3.00 3.82 7.20
N ALA A 25 2.55 4.89 7.84
CA ALA A 25 2.32 6.18 7.20
C ALA A 25 2.13 7.26 8.28
N GLY A 26 3.10 8.18 8.40
CA GLY A 26 3.01 9.30 9.33
C GLY A 26 4.36 9.72 9.92
N PRO A 27 4.39 10.87 10.63
CA PRO A 27 5.58 11.34 11.32
C PRO A 27 5.89 10.49 12.56
N HIS A 28 7.18 10.25 12.82
CA HIS A 28 7.66 9.66 14.07
C HIS A 28 7.31 10.62 15.23
N PRO A 29 6.66 10.14 16.32
CA PRO A 29 6.20 10.98 17.42
C PRO A 29 7.32 11.81 18.07
N ASP A 30 8.55 11.26 18.10
CA ASP A 30 9.66 11.89 18.83
C ASP A 30 10.52 12.88 18.01
N HIS A 31 10.41 12.89 16.68
CA HIS A 31 11.35 13.67 15.83
C HIS A 31 10.71 14.40 14.63
N GLY A 32 9.40 14.25 14.40
CA GLY A 32 8.69 14.89 13.28
C GLY A 32 9.10 14.40 11.88
N ARG A 33 9.98 13.41 11.79
CA ARG A 33 10.45 12.82 10.53
C ARG A 33 9.43 11.82 9.98
N LEU A 34 9.24 11.83 8.67
CA LEU A 34 8.37 10.87 8.00
C LEU A 34 9.06 9.50 7.93
N HIS A 35 8.27 8.45 8.17
CA HIS A 35 8.65 7.07 7.83
C HIS A 35 8.37 6.79 6.36
N VAL A 36 9.07 5.80 5.80
CA VAL A 36 8.71 5.26 4.49
C VAL A 36 7.31 4.65 4.56
N PRO A 37 6.39 5.11 3.71
CA PRO A 37 5.03 4.64 3.75
C PRO A 37 4.86 3.29 3.04
N TYR A 38 4.13 2.38 3.66
CA TYR A 38 3.72 1.10 3.05
C TYR A 38 2.47 0.57 3.73
N ALA A 39 1.68 -0.21 2.99
CA ALA A 39 0.47 -0.85 3.51
C ALA A 39 0.58 -2.37 3.36
N GLY A 40 0.42 -3.10 4.46
CA GLY A 40 0.35 -4.55 4.48
C GLY A 40 -1.04 -5.01 4.87
N TRP A 41 -1.60 -6.01 4.19
CA TRP A 41 -2.91 -6.56 4.55
C TRP A 41 -3.05 -8.04 4.20
N ARG A 42 -4.05 -8.70 4.78
CA ARG A 42 -4.47 -10.05 4.42
C ARG A 42 -5.98 -10.11 4.27
N PHE A 43 -6.44 -10.60 3.12
CA PHE A 43 -7.84 -10.95 2.93
C PHE A 43 -8.14 -12.35 3.47
N ALA A 44 -9.34 -12.56 4.03
CA ALA A 44 -9.83 -13.89 4.38
C ALA A 44 -9.92 -14.81 3.16
N ARG A 45 -10.25 -14.23 2.00
CA ARG A 45 -10.25 -14.90 0.70
C ARG A 45 -9.50 -14.03 -0.32
N PRO A 46 -8.18 -14.24 -0.52
CA PRO A 46 -7.46 -13.57 -1.59
C PRO A 46 -7.93 -14.11 -2.95
N GLY A 47 -7.76 -13.34 -4.02
CA GLY A 47 -8.15 -13.77 -5.35
C GLY A 47 -7.59 -12.88 -6.46
N PRO A 48 -7.47 -13.40 -7.69
CA PRO A 48 -6.81 -12.70 -8.79
C PRO A 48 -7.54 -11.41 -9.21
N GLU A 49 -8.85 -11.33 -9.04
CA GLU A 49 -9.62 -10.11 -9.34
C GLU A 49 -9.30 -8.96 -8.39
N LYS A 50 -9.17 -9.26 -7.09
CA LYS A 50 -8.76 -8.27 -6.08
C LYS A 50 -7.34 -7.79 -6.37
N LEU A 51 -6.44 -8.71 -6.72
CA LEU A 51 -5.07 -8.36 -7.09
C LEU A 51 -5.05 -7.42 -8.30
N ARG A 52 -5.75 -7.78 -9.39
CA ARG A 52 -5.88 -6.93 -10.58
C ARG A 52 -6.41 -5.54 -10.27
N THR A 53 -7.37 -5.44 -9.35
CA THR A 53 -7.94 -4.14 -8.95
C THR A 53 -6.91 -3.27 -8.23
N VAL A 54 -6.12 -3.87 -7.33
CA VAL A 54 -5.03 -3.16 -6.64
C VAL A 54 -3.91 -2.79 -7.62
N GLU A 55 -3.50 -3.71 -8.49
CA GLU A 55 -2.48 -3.46 -9.53
C GLU A 55 -2.92 -2.38 -10.52
N GLU A 56 -4.20 -2.35 -10.89
CA GLU A 56 -4.77 -1.29 -11.70
C GLU A 56 -4.70 0.06 -10.99
N ALA A 57 -5.10 0.13 -9.72
CA ALA A 57 -5.00 1.37 -8.96
C ALA A 57 -3.55 1.90 -8.91
N VAL A 58 -2.57 1.01 -8.68
CA VAL A 58 -1.15 1.38 -8.69
C VAL A 58 -0.70 1.87 -10.06
N ARG A 59 -1.13 1.21 -11.14
CA ARG A 59 -0.75 1.57 -12.52
C ARG A 59 -1.37 2.88 -13.00
N THR A 60 -2.61 3.18 -12.60
CA THR A 60 -3.36 4.35 -13.09
C THR A 60 -3.18 5.59 -12.23
N THR A 61 -2.74 5.44 -10.98
CA THR A 61 -2.39 6.57 -10.13
C THR A 61 -1.12 7.23 -10.63
N PRO A 62 -1.10 8.55 -10.92
CA PRO A 62 0.14 9.27 -11.16
C PRO A 62 0.95 9.32 -9.86
N THR A 63 2.12 8.69 -9.84
CA THR A 63 3.01 8.65 -8.67
C THR A 63 4.34 9.36 -8.96
N GLN A 64 4.96 9.90 -7.92
CA GLN A 64 6.27 10.54 -7.98
C GLN A 64 7.42 9.54 -7.79
N VAL A 65 7.15 8.41 -7.14
CA VAL A 65 8.08 7.28 -7.04
C VAL A 65 7.43 5.99 -7.55
N ASP A 66 8.25 4.99 -7.84
CA ASP A 66 7.75 3.70 -8.30
C ASP A 66 7.13 2.90 -7.16
N TRP A 67 5.95 2.30 -7.40
CA TRP A 67 5.23 1.45 -6.46
C TRP A 67 5.02 0.05 -7.02
N ARG A 68 5.02 -0.95 -6.13
CA ARG A 68 4.72 -2.34 -6.49
C ARG A 68 3.82 -2.99 -5.45
N VAL A 69 3.02 -3.94 -5.93
CA VAL A 69 2.24 -4.85 -5.08
C VAL A 69 3.00 -6.17 -5.01
N GLU A 70 3.36 -6.60 -3.80
CA GLU A 70 3.90 -7.92 -3.52
C GLU A 70 2.80 -8.81 -2.95
N ALA A 71 2.32 -9.76 -3.75
CA ALA A 71 1.18 -10.62 -3.45
C ALA A 71 1.51 -12.14 -3.54
N SER A 72 2.80 -12.51 -3.59
CA SER A 72 3.24 -13.92 -3.64
C SER A 72 2.89 -14.72 -2.38
N ARG A 73 2.49 -14.04 -1.30
CA ARG A 73 2.13 -14.66 -0.01
C ARG A 73 0.76 -14.25 0.47
N ARG A 74 0.35 -14.83 1.61
CA ARG A 74 -0.94 -14.53 2.26
C ARG A 74 -1.07 -13.07 2.69
N ASN A 75 0.02 -12.44 3.10
CA ASN A 75 0.05 -11.02 3.40
C ASN A 75 0.51 -10.29 2.13
N TRP A 76 -0.35 -9.45 1.60
CA TRP A 76 -0.03 -8.57 0.49
C TRP A 76 0.61 -7.29 1.03
N LEU A 77 1.52 -6.73 0.24
CA LEU A 77 2.24 -5.51 0.58
C LEU A 77 2.21 -4.56 -0.60
N LEU A 78 1.74 -3.34 -0.37
CA LEU A 78 1.92 -2.19 -1.25
C LEU A 78 3.03 -1.33 -0.68
N ALA A 79 4.09 -1.15 -1.45
CA ALA A 79 5.27 -0.40 -1.02
C ALA A 79 6.00 0.24 -2.22
N PRO A 80 6.80 1.28 -1.96
CA PRO A 80 7.72 1.79 -2.96
C PRO A 80 8.68 0.69 -3.45
N ALA A 81 8.92 0.63 -4.76
CA ALA A 81 9.80 -0.37 -5.38
C ALA A 81 11.21 -0.37 -4.76
N ARG A 82 11.69 0.82 -4.36
CA ARG A 82 12.99 1.03 -3.69
C ARG A 82 13.16 0.16 -2.44
N ILE A 83 12.10 -0.05 -1.65
CA ILE A 83 12.16 -0.89 -0.45
C ILE A 83 11.76 -2.34 -0.71
N LEU A 84 11.19 -2.64 -1.89
CA LEU A 84 10.90 -4.00 -2.31
C LEU A 84 12.12 -4.67 -2.95
N GLY A 85 13.06 -3.95 -3.56
CA GLY A 85 14.29 -4.56 -4.10
C GLY A 85 14.00 -5.70 -5.09
N ASP A 86 15.04 -6.43 -5.47
CA ASP A 86 14.97 -7.40 -6.55
C ASP A 86 15.17 -8.84 -6.03
N GLY A 87 14.32 -9.76 -6.49
CA GLY A 87 14.39 -11.18 -6.13
C GLY A 87 13.04 -11.79 -5.74
N PRO A 88 12.99 -13.10 -5.47
CA PRO A 88 11.76 -13.78 -5.05
C PRO A 88 11.42 -13.42 -3.59
N ASN A 89 10.15 -13.08 -3.32
CA ASN A 89 9.64 -12.73 -1.99
C ASN A 89 10.36 -11.53 -1.31
N PRO A 90 10.47 -10.37 -1.99
CA PRO A 90 11.20 -9.20 -1.52
C PRO A 90 10.82 -8.71 -0.12
N ALA A 91 9.53 -8.80 0.22
CA ALA A 91 8.95 -8.37 1.49
C ALA A 91 9.34 -9.24 2.69
N ALA A 92 9.85 -10.44 2.44
CA ALA A 92 10.27 -11.38 3.48
C ALA A 92 11.78 -11.56 3.56
N SER A 93 12.52 -10.80 2.75
CA SER A 93 13.98 -10.77 2.83
C SER A 93 14.41 -10.12 4.15
N PRO A 94 15.42 -10.67 4.85
CA PRO A 94 16.01 -10.02 6.03
C PRO A 94 16.49 -8.59 5.74
N ALA A 95 16.87 -8.30 4.49
CA ALA A 95 17.31 -6.97 4.06
C ALA A 95 16.14 -5.97 3.90
N PHE A 96 14.88 -6.38 4.09
CA PHE A 96 13.73 -5.47 3.98
C PHE A 96 13.80 -4.35 5.01
N ASP A 97 14.05 -4.67 6.27
CA ASP A 97 14.11 -3.67 7.35
C ASP A 97 15.29 -2.71 7.16
N GLU A 98 16.43 -3.19 6.65
CA GLU A 98 17.58 -2.36 6.31
C GLU A 98 17.26 -1.35 5.21
N ARG A 99 16.60 -1.78 4.13
CA ARG A 99 16.17 -0.89 3.03
C ARG A 99 15.14 0.12 3.48
N VAL A 100 14.22 -0.27 4.36
CA VAL A 100 13.26 0.66 4.98
C VAL A 100 13.99 1.71 5.81
N ALA A 101 14.96 1.30 6.64
CA ALA A 101 15.74 2.20 7.48
C ALA A 101 16.63 3.15 6.65
N GLU A 102 17.20 2.67 5.55
CA GLU A 102 17.97 3.48 4.62
C GLU A 102 17.08 4.51 3.91
N ALA A 103 15.97 4.07 3.32
CA ALA A 103 15.04 4.95 2.62
C ALA A 103 14.38 5.97 3.56
N ALA A 104 14.21 5.65 4.85
CA ALA A 104 13.70 6.61 5.84
C ALA A 104 14.63 7.81 6.09
N ARG A 105 15.92 7.73 5.70
CA ARG A 105 16.86 8.86 5.81
C ARG A 105 16.59 9.93 4.74
N ASP A 106 15.91 9.56 3.67
CA ASP A 106 15.55 10.44 2.57
C ASP A 106 14.13 10.98 2.79
N GLN A 107 14.05 12.18 3.40
CA GLN A 107 12.78 12.77 3.80
C GLN A 107 11.96 13.28 2.61
N GLU A 108 12.60 13.70 1.52
CA GLU A 108 11.92 14.08 0.28
C GLU A 108 11.25 12.86 -0.35
N PHE A 109 11.96 11.72 -0.41
CA PHE A 109 11.37 10.45 -0.81
C PHE A 109 10.20 10.05 0.08
N CYS A 110 10.33 10.15 1.40
CA CYS A 110 9.25 9.80 2.32
C CYS A 110 8.01 10.69 2.15
N ALA A 111 8.20 12.00 1.90
CA ALA A 111 7.10 12.93 1.64
C ALA A 111 6.36 12.58 0.34
N ARG A 112 7.11 12.40 -0.76
CA ARG A 112 6.55 12.01 -2.06
C ARG A 112 5.79 10.69 -1.99
N ALA A 113 6.41 9.68 -1.37
CA ALA A 113 5.78 8.37 -1.20
C ALA A 113 4.51 8.46 -0.34
N LEU A 114 4.44 9.39 0.62
CA LEU A 114 3.23 9.53 1.44
C LEU A 114 2.07 10.10 0.63
N GLU A 115 2.34 11.10 -0.21
CA GLU A 115 1.37 11.66 -1.14
C GLU A 115 0.90 10.62 -2.18
N ASP A 116 1.83 9.84 -2.72
CA ASP A 116 1.52 8.76 -3.66
C ASP A 116 0.61 7.70 -3.03
N LEU A 117 0.88 7.30 -1.77
CA LEU A 117 0.03 6.33 -1.06
C LEU A 117 -1.40 6.85 -0.88
N ASP A 118 -1.56 8.13 -0.53
CA ASP A 118 -2.88 8.77 -0.44
C ASP A 118 -3.58 8.79 -1.82
N GLY A 119 -2.82 9.00 -2.90
CA GLY A 119 -3.28 8.88 -4.28
C GLY A 119 -3.80 7.49 -4.61
N ILE A 120 -2.96 6.46 -4.38
CA ILE A 120 -3.28 5.07 -4.71
C ILE A 120 -4.52 4.61 -3.94
N MET A 121 -4.63 4.95 -2.65
CA MET A 121 -5.79 4.56 -1.83
C MET A 121 -7.09 5.23 -2.30
N ARG A 122 -7.03 6.45 -2.83
CA ARG A 122 -8.20 7.12 -3.42
C ARG A 122 -8.64 6.42 -4.70
N THR A 123 -7.72 6.21 -5.63
CA THR A 123 -8.00 5.52 -6.90
C THR A 123 -8.48 4.10 -6.66
N LEU A 124 -7.93 3.39 -5.68
CA LEU A 124 -8.40 2.06 -5.29
C LEU A 124 -9.85 2.10 -4.76
N GLY A 125 -10.19 3.10 -3.96
CA GLY A 125 -11.56 3.29 -3.46
C GLY A 125 -12.57 3.55 -4.57
N GLU A 126 -12.20 4.36 -5.57
CA GLU A 126 -13.02 4.64 -6.76
C GLU A 126 -13.22 3.37 -7.61
N LEU A 127 -12.14 2.62 -7.85
CA LEU A 127 -12.16 1.36 -8.60
C LEU A 127 -12.98 0.27 -7.90
N ALA A 128 -12.94 0.22 -6.57
CA ALA A 128 -13.78 -0.68 -5.77
C ALA A 128 -15.26 -0.32 -5.88
N ALA A 129 -15.61 0.97 -5.72
CA ALA A 129 -16.98 1.47 -5.81
C ALA A 129 -17.61 1.26 -7.20
N ALA A 130 -16.83 1.44 -8.27
CA ALA A 130 -17.28 1.19 -9.64
C ALA A 130 -17.67 -0.27 -9.85
N ARG A 131 -16.87 -1.22 -9.33
CA ARG A 131 -17.12 -2.66 -9.46
C ARG A 131 -18.30 -3.15 -8.63
N GLU A 132 -18.50 -2.58 -7.45
CA GLU A 132 -19.69 -2.87 -6.64
C GLU A 132 -20.99 -2.47 -7.36
N SER A 133 -20.97 -1.35 -8.08
CA SER A 133 -22.11 -0.90 -8.88
C SER A 133 -22.37 -1.84 -10.07
N SER A 134 -21.32 -2.26 -10.78
CA SER A 134 -21.45 -3.19 -11.92
C SER A 134 -21.91 -4.61 -11.57
N HIS A 135 -21.87 -5.00 -10.28
CA HIS A 135 -22.35 -6.30 -9.82
C HIS A 135 -23.82 -6.28 -9.34
N ARG A 136 -24.42 -5.09 -9.23
CA ARG A 136 -25.82 -4.91 -8.78
C ARG A 136 -26.81 -4.70 -9.92
N ASP A 137 -26.32 -4.51 -11.14
CA ASP A 137 -27.09 -4.42 -12.39
C ASP A 137 -27.15 -5.78 -13.10
#